data_AF-A0A815QR72-F1
#
_entry.id   AF-A0A815QR72-F1
#
_cell.length_a   1.000
_cell.length_b   1.000
_cell.length_c   1.000
_cell.angle_alpha   90.00
_cell.angle_beta   90.00
_cell.angle_gamma   90.00
#
_symmetry.space_group_name_H-M   'P 1'
#
loop_
_entity.id
_entity.type
_entity.pdbx_description
1 polymer ?
#
loop_
_entity_poly.entity_id
_entity_poly.type
_entity_poly.pdbx_seq_one_letter_code
_entity_poly.pdbx_strand_id
1 'polypeptide(L)' 'MDVFWTEAATVLKPGGSVALWTLASLYCHPWTPNAAEVQRILFHLEREVLAPFELPSNRISRD' A
#
# COMPACT_ATOMS: atom_id res chain seq x y z
N MET A 1 -13.61 -7.60 12.71
CA MET A 1 -13.45 -6.35 11.94
C MET A 1 -12.27 -5.62 12.56
N ASP A 2 -11.34 -5.11 11.77
CA ASP A 2 -10.19 -4.32 12.27
C ASP A 2 -10.71 -3.18 13.17
N VAL A 3 -10.02 -2.87 14.27
CA VAL A 3 -10.38 -1.78 15.21
C VAL A 3 -10.55 -0.47 14.45
N PHE A 4 -9.72 -0.23 13.44
CA PHE A 4 -9.83 0.94 12.58
C PHE A 4 -11.23 1.09 11.95
N TRP A 5 -11.77 0.02 11.36
CA TRP A 5 -13.06 0.06 10.67
C TRP A 5 -14.24 0.21 11.64
N THR A 6 -14.11 -0.40 12.83
CA THR A 6 -15.09 -0.21 13.92
C THR A 6 -15.16 1.25 14.33
N GLU A 7 -14.02 1.90 14.57
CA GLU A 7 -13.97 3.31 14.98
C GLU A 7 -14.41 4.25 13.84
N ALA A 8 -13.95 4.01 12.61
CA ALA A 8 -14.35 4.80 11.44
C ALA A 8 -15.87 4.81 11.24
N ALA A 9 -16.55 3.69 11.50
CA ALA A 9 -18.00 3.60 11.39
C ALA A 9 -18.75 4.50 12.40
N THR A 10 -18.15 4.80 13.57
CA THR A 10 -18.78 5.62 14.61
C THR A 10 -18.91 7.10 14.23
N VAL A 11 -18.02 7.58 13.36
CA VAL A 11 -17.95 9.00 12.96
C VAL A 11 -18.60 9.29 11.60
N LEU A 12 -18.97 8.24 10.84
CA LEU A 12 -19.62 8.39 9.55
C LEU A 12 -21.10 8.77 9.70
N LYS A 13 -21.56 9.68 8.85
CA LYS A 13 -23.00 9.88 8.62
C LYS A 13 -23.59 8.64 7.92
N PRO A 14 -24.89 8.35 8.07
CA PRO A 14 -25.55 7.31 7.29
C PRO A 14 -25.29 7.48 5.78
N GLY A 15 -24.75 6.44 5.15
CA GLY A 15 -24.36 6.47 3.73
C GLY A 15 -23.03 7.18 3.41
N GLY A 16 -22.26 7.58 4.42
CA GLY A 16 -20.94 8.19 4.24
C GLY A 16 -19.87 7.20 3.78
N SER A 17 -18.76 7.72 3.26
CA SER A 17 -17.62 6.93 2.79
C SER A 17 -16.33 7.32 3.52
N VAL A 18 -15.42 6.36 3.65
CA VAL A 18 -14.03 6.60 4.11
C VAL A 18 -13.13 6.71 2.88
N ALA A 19 -12.35 7.78 2.79
CA ALA A 19 -11.26 7.89 1.83
C ALA A 19 -9.93 7.74 2.56
N LEU A 20 -9.09 6.80 2.12
CA LEU A 20 -7.76 6.58 2.67
C LEU A 20 -6.71 7.12 1.69
N TRP A 21 -5.71 7.82 2.23
CA TRP A 21 -4.49 8.16 1.50
C TRP A 21 -3.34 7.36 2.09
N THR A 22 -2.89 6.35 1.36
CA THR A 22 -1.84 5.42 1.80
C THR A 22 -0.68 5.44 0.84
N LEU A 23 0.49 5.02 1.31
CA LEU A 23 1.63 4.71 0.44
C LEU A 23 1.53 3.23 0.06
N ALA A 24 1.53 2.93 -1.24
CA ALA A 24 1.43 1.57 -1.75
C ALA A 24 2.80 0.92 -1.93
N SER A 25 3.51 1.38 -2.94
CA SER A 25 4.80 0.82 -3.35
C SER A 25 5.82 1.94 -3.55
N LEU A 26 7.09 1.57 -3.52
CA LEU A 26 8.18 2.46 -3.91
C LEU A 26 8.34 2.43 -5.44
N TYR A 27 8.19 3.58 -6.07
CA TYR A 27 8.42 3.75 -7.49
C TYR A 27 9.63 4.62 -7.74
N CYS A 28 10.44 4.20 -8.70
CA CYS A 28 11.57 4.95 -9.19
C CYS A 28 11.08 6.04 -10.14
N HIS A 29 11.56 7.27 -9.94
CA HIS A 29 11.25 8.37 -10.86
C HIS A 29 11.88 8.10 -12.24
N PRO A 30 11.21 8.40 -13.38
CA PRO A 30 11.72 8.08 -14.71
C PRO A 30 13.09 8.69 -15.07
N TRP A 31 13.48 9.79 -14.41
CA TRP A 31 14.78 10.44 -14.62
C TRP A 31 15.89 9.92 -13.70
N THR A 32 15.60 8.97 -12.82
CA THR A 32 16.65 8.32 -12.04
C THR A 32 17.59 7.59 -13.00
N PRO A 33 18.93 7.76 -12.88
CA PRO A 33 19.87 6.96 -13.66
C PRO A 33 19.60 5.47 -13.49
N ASN A 34 19.52 4.73 -14.61
CA ASN A 34 19.13 3.33 -14.64
C ASN A 34 17.74 3.02 -14.02
N ALA A 35 16.77 3.93 -14.16
CA ALA A 35 15.42 3.81 -13.56
C ALA A 35 14.77 2.43 -13.74
N ALA A 36 14.91 1.82 -14.93
CA ALA A 36 14.35 0.50 -15.20
C ALA A 36 14.93 -0.59 -14.28
N GLU A 37 16.26 -0.58 -14.07
CA GLU A 37 16.92 -1.56 -13.21
C GLU A 37 16.64 -1.31 -11.73
N VAL A 38 16.62 -0.04 -11.31
CA VAL A 38 16.23 0.34 -9.95
C VAL A 38 14.80 -0.10 -9.67
N GLN A 39 13.85 0.15 -10.58
CA GLN A 39 12.47 -0.28 -10.41
C GLN A 39 12.35 -1.81 -10.36
N ARG A 40 13.12 -2.53 -11.17
CA ARG A 40 13.18 -4.00 -11.13
C ARG A 40 13.61 -4.51 -9.75
N ILE A 41 14.64 -3.91 -9.16
CA ILE A 41 15.13 -4.24 -7.81
C ILE A 41 14.07 -3.93 -6.74
N LEU A 42 13.41 -2.77 -6.82
CA LEU A 42 12.34 -2.39 -5.89
C LEU A 42 11.19 -3.41 -5.92
N PHE A 43 10.79 -3.87 -7.11
CA PHE A 43 9.75 -4.90 -7.22
C PHE A 43 10.20 -6.26 -6.67
N HIS A 44 11.46 -6.65 -6.86
CA HIS A 44 11.97 -7.88 -6.26
C HIS A 44 11.95 -7.81 -4.72
N LEU A 45 12.39 -6.68 -4.15
CA LEU A 45 12.32 -6.45 -2.70
C LEU A 45 10.87 -6.56 -2.19
N GLU A 46 9.95 -5.81 -2.80
CA GLU A 46 8.55 -5.76 -2.36
C GLU A 46 7.82 -7.10 -2.54
N ARG A 47 7.93 -7.73 -3.73
CA ARG A 47 7.06 -8.84 -4.12
C ARG A 47 7.63 -10.22 -3.80
N GLU A 48 8.93 -10.32 -3.53
CA GLU A 48 9.58 -11.61 -3.26
C GLU A 48 10.24 -11.62 -1.90
N VAL A 49 11.10 -10.64 -1.59
CA VAL A 49 11.84 -10.62 -0.32
C VAL A 49 10.93 -10.35 0.88
N LEU A 50 10.02 -9.37 0.75
CA LEU A 50 9.11 -8.99 1.83
C LEU A 50 7.84 -9.84 1.89
N ALA A 51 7.50 -10.55 0.81
CA ALA A 51 6.26 -11.33 0.71
C ALA A 51 6.00 -12.30 1.87
N PRO A 52 6.99 -13.03 2.44
CA PRO A 52 6.77 -13.91 3.59
C PRO A 52 6.36 -13.17 4.88
N PHE A 53 6.60 -11.87 4.96
CA PHE A 53 6.33 -11.03 6.12
C PHE A 53 5.13 -10.10 5.92
N GLU A 54 4.52 -10.09 4.75
CA GLU A 54 3.34 -9.27 4.46
C GLU A 54 2.13 -9.75 5.28
N LEU A 55 1.42 -8.79 5.88
CA LEU A 55 0.08 -9.01 6.43
C LEU A 55 -0.98 -8.60 5.39
N PRO A 56 -2.21 -9.12 5.47
CA PRO A 56 -3.29 -8.73 4.57
C PRO A 56 -3.51 -7.21 4.49
N SER A 57 -3.30 -6.48 5.59
CA SER A 57 -3.43 -5.02 5.64
C SER A 57 -2.37 -4.26 4.84
N ASN A 58 -1.18 -4.85 4.64
CA ASN A 58 -0.13 -4.24 3.81
C ASN A 58 -0.50 -4.22 2.32
N ARG A 59 -1.49 -5.01 1.91
CA ARG A 59 -1.92 -5.15 0.51
C ARG A 59 -3.03 -4.18 0.12
N ILE A 60 -3.68 -3.53 1.09
CA ILE A 60 -4.85 -2.65 0.87
C ILE A 60 -4.57 -1.53 -0.14
N SER A 61 -3.33 -1.04 -0.19
CA SER A 61 -2.91 0.04 -1.08
C SER A 61 -2.45 -0.45 -2.46
N ARG A 62 -2.20 -1.75 -2.62
CA ARG A 62 -1.67 -2.38 -3.83
C ARG A 62 -2.75 -3.13 -4.64
N ASP A 63 -3.65 -3.83 -3.95
CA ASP A 63 -4.69 -4.71 -4.51
C ASP A 63 -6.08 -4.08 -4.37
#